data_AF-V5ZBB6-F1
#
_entry.id   AF-V5ZBB6-F1
#
_cell.length_a   1.000
_cell.length_b   1.000
_cell.length_c   1.000
_cell.angle_alpha   90.00
_cell.angle_beta   90.00
_cell.angle_gamma   90.00
#
_symmetry.space_group_name_H-M   'P 1'
#
loop_
_entity.id
_entity.type
_entity.pdbx_description
1 polymer ?
#
loop_
_entity_poly.entity_id
_entity_poly.type
_entity_poly.pdbx_seq_one_letter_code
_entity_poly.pdbx_strand_id
1 'polypeptide(L)'
;MSFIETVKYVRQLIVIDEFGGRGHSEKIKTFYIIFRVVDKNGTEVAVSRNEIEEAVLKKYLVISNYMGDEEYTLGLLENNQNSDHFTVSKVDYTFNSNVITLSVRAFQGCSSISVKFKKDNEVIASTCYLSGHSSCFFLSRDIS
;
A
#
# COMPACT_ATOMS: atom_id res chain seq x y z
N MET A 1 16.06 2.41 -11.34
CA MET A 1 16.29 1.41 -10.27
C MET A 1 15.00 0.62 -10.13
N SER A 2 15.02 -0.65 -9.74
CA SER A 2 13.76 -1.38 -9.51
C SER A 2 13.20 -1.02 -8.13
N PHE A 3 11.88 -1.03 -7.97
CA PHE A 3 11.24 -0.77 -6.67
C PHE A 3 11.84 -1.59 -5.53
N ILE A 4 12.12 -2.88 -5.77
CA ILE A 4 12.64 -3.81 -4.77
C ILE A 4 14.05 -3.46 -4.31
N GLU A 5 14.90 -2.97 -5.22
CA GLU A 5 16.23 -2.49 -4.82
C GLU A 5 16.14 -1.23 -3.98
N THR A 6 15.14 -0.38 -4.25
CA THR A 6 14.89 0.87 -3.51
C THR A 6 14.30 0.63 -2.13
N VAL A 7 13.39 -0.34 -1.99
CA VAL A 7 12.72 -0.64 -0.71
C VAL A 7 13.43 -1.72 0.12
N LYS A 8 14.68 -2.06 -0.22
CA LYS A 8 15.45 -3.10 0.50
C LYS A 8 15.60 -2.83 2.00
N TYR A 9 15.72 -1.56 2.40
CA TYR A 9 15.87 -1.16 3.80
C TYR A 9 14.69 -0.28 4.25
N VAL A 10 13.51 -0.89 4.37
CA VAL A 10 12.33 -0.22 4.95
C VAL A 10 12.53 0.01 6.45
N ARG A 11 12.44 1.27 6.88
CA ARG A 11 12.51 1.68 8.29
C ARG A 11 11.14 1.86 8.93
N GLN A 12 10.14 2.11 8.10
CA GLN A 12 8.76 2.34 8.52
C GLN A 12 7.85 2.01 7.36
N LEU A 13 6.73 1.32 7.64
CA LEU A 13 5.65 1.09 6.70
C LEU A 13 4.33 1.19 7.47
N ILE A 14 3.45 2.08 7.03
CA ILE A 14 2.19 2.40 7.68
C ILE A 14 1.11 2.45 6.62
N VAL A 15 -0.09 1.99 6.98
CA VAL A 15 -1.30 2.18 6.18
C VAL A 15 -2.36 2.89 7.03
N ILE A 16 -2.90 3.99 6.52
CA ILE A 16 -3.83 4.84 7.28
C ILE A 16 -4.91 5.42 6.38
N ASP A 17 -6.15 5.45 6.84
CA ASP A 17 -7.25 6.05 6.08
C ASP A 17 -7.21 7.58 6.08
N GLU A 18 -8.00 8.19 5.19
CA GLU A 18 -8.10 9.65 5.02
C GLU A 18 -8.55 10.43 6.27
N PHE A 19 -9.06 9.75 7.30
CA PHE A 19 -9.44 10.32 8.59
C PHE A 19 -8.42 9.99 9.70
N GLY A 20 -7.21 9.54 9.33
CA GLY A 20 -6.13 9.32 10.28
C GLY A 20 -6.29 8.06 11.13
N GLY A 21 -6.88 7.00 10.59
CA GLY A 21 -7.09 5.73 11.32
C GLY A 21 -8.40 5.69 12.11
N ARG A 22 -9.27 6.69 11.93
CA ARG A 22 -10.51 6.87 12.69
C ARG A 22 -11.74 6.93 11.78
N GLY A 23 -11.57 6.66 10.50
CA GLY A 23 -12.66 6.66 9.54
C GLY A 23 -13.68 5.60 9.89
N HIS A 24 -14.97 5.91 9.66
CA HIS A 24 -15.97 4.86 9.60
C HIS A 24 -15.68 3.97 8.37
N SER A 25 -15.56 2.67 8.58
CA SER A 25 -15.13 1.69 7.56
C SER A 25 -15.90 1.78 6.23
N GLU A 26 -17.19 2.12 6.29
CA GLU A 26 -18.08 2.29 5.13
C GLU A 26 -17.85 3.60 4.36
N LYS A 27 -17.24 4.60 5.00
CA LYS A 27 -17.09 5.96 4.44
C LYS A 27 -15.70 6.23 3.86
N ILE A 28 -14.71 5.40 4.16
CA ILE A 28 -13.31 5.57 3.71
C ILE A 28 -13.23 5.45 2.19
N LYS A 29 -12.98 6.55 1.48
CA LYS A 29 -12.81 6.56 0.01
C LYS A 29 -11.34 6.54 -0.40
N THR A 30 -10.47 6.99 0.48
CA THR A 30 -9.03 7.10 0.24
C THR A 30 -8.26 6.61 1.45
N PHE A 31 -7.09 6.03 1.20
CA PHE A 31 -6.12 5.73 2.24
C PHE A 31 -4.70 5.91 1.70
N TYR A 32 -3.74 5.92 2.60
CA TYR A 32 -2.35 6.22 2.32
C TYR A 32 -1.46 5.08 2.77
N ILE A 33 -0.51 4.73 1.91
CA ILE A 33 0.66 3.93 2.29
C ILE A 33 1.80 4.90 2.52
N ILE A 34 2.32 4.94 3.74
CA ILE A 34 3.39 5.84 4.15
C ILE A 34 4.59 4.99 4.55
N PHE A 35 5.74 5.22 3.93
CA PHE A 35 6.92 4.43 4.23
C PHE A 35 8.23 5.22 4.09
N ARG A 36 9.19 4.83 4.92
CA ARG A 36 10.56 5.36 4.92
C ARG A 36 11.51 4.27 4.48
N VAL A 37 12.34 4.58 3.50
CA VAL A 37 13.33 3.67 2.95
C VAL A 37 14.65 4.38 2.90
N VAL A 38 15.70 3.68 3.33
CA VAL A 38 17.04 4.23 3.35
C VAL A 38 17.95 3.50 2.38
N ASP A 39 18.99 4.16 1.91
CA ASP A 39 20.09 3.50 1.22
C ASP A 39 20.98 2.72 2.21
N LYS A 40 22.04 2.08 1.69
CA LYS A 40 23.03 1.37 2.52
C LYS A 40 23.75 2.26 3.54
N ASN A 41 23.71 3.57 3.38
CA ASN A 41 24.35 4.55 4.26
C ASN A 41 23.35 5.14 5.28
N GLY A 42 22.07 4.74 5.24
CA GLY A 42 21.03 5.29 6.11
C GLY A 42 20.41 6.59 5.61
N THR A 43 20.66 7.00 4.36
CA THR A 43 20.07 8.21 3.77
C THR A 43 18.70 7.89 3.22
N GLU A 44 17.69 8.71 3.54
CA GLU A 44 16.32 8.54 3.04
C GLU A 44 16.25 8.63 1.51
N VAL A 45 15.51 7.72 0.89
CA VAL A 45 15.40 7.58 -0.57
C VAL A 45 13.97 7.86 -1.00
N ALA A 46 13.84 8.73 -2.01
CA ALA A 46 12.58 8.96 -2.70
C ALA A 46 12.33 7.83 -3.70
N VAL A 47 11.13 7.26 -3.67
CA VAL A 47 10.62 6.31 -4.64
C VAL A 47 9.87 7.06 -5.72
N SER A 48 10.28 6.85 -6.97
CA SER A 48 9.63 7.48 -8.12
C SER A 48 8.31 6.81 -8.45
N ARG A 49 7.46 7.55 -9.17
CA ARG A 49 6.21 7.01 -9.72
C ARG A 49 6.44 5.76 -10.57
N ASN A 50 7.44 5.77 -11.45
CA ASN A 50 7.75 4.64 -12.33
C ASN A 50 8.08 3.36 -11.54
N GLU A 51 8.74 3.49 -10.39
CA GLU A 51 9.02 2.36 -9.50
C GLU A 51 7.73 1.82 -8.88
N ILE A 52 6.79 2.67 -8.47
CA ILE A 52 5.47 2.22 -8.00
C ILE A 52 4.69 1.52 -9.11
N GLU A 53 4.72 2.04 -10.33
CA GLU A 53 4.06 1.42 -11.48
C GLU A 53 4.64 0.03 -11.78
N GLU A 54 5.97 -0.10 -11.77
CA GLU A 54 6.63 -1.40 -11.85
C GLU A 54 6.16 -2.33 -10.71
N ALA A 55 6.09 -1.82 -9.48
CA ALA A 55 5.71 -2.60 -8.31
C ALA A 55 4.27 -3.12 -8.39
N VAL A 56 3.34 -2.32 -8.91
CA VAL A 56 1.95 -2.74 -9.14
C VAL A 56 1.89 -3.82 -10.22
N LEU A 57 2.53 -3.60 -11.38
CA LEU A 57 2.51 -4.54 -12.50
C LEU A 57 3.14 -5.90 -12.15
N LYS A 58 4.20 -5.89 -11.34
CA LYS A 58 4.91 -7.10 -10.91
C LYS A 58 4.39 -7.69 -9.60
N LYS A 59 3.33 -7.12 -9.01
CA LYS A 59 2.78 -7.51 -7.69
C LYS A 59 3.82 -7.50 -6.56
N TYR A 60 4.76 -6.56 -6.63
CA TYR A 60 5.71 -6.29 -5.54
C TYR A 60 5.08 -5.43 -4.44
N LEU A 61 4.04 -4.67 -4.77
CA LEU A 61 3.20 -3.95 -3.83
C LEU A 61 1.82 -4.62 -3.79
N VAL A 62 1.43 -5.15 -2.63
CA VAL A 62 0.18 -5.92 -2.48
C VAL A 62 -0.64 -5.36 -1.34
N ILE A 63 -1.96 -5.28 -1.56
CA ILE A 63 -2.95 -5.06 -0.51
C ILE A 63 -3.53 -6.41 -0.13
N SER A 64 -3.58 -6.73 1.15
CA SER A 64 -4.10 -8.02 1.63
C SER A 64 -5.00 -7.86 2.84
N ASN A 65 -5.80 -8.89 3.11
CA ASN A 65 -6.47 -9.02 4.39
C ASN A 65 -5.44 -9.31 5.49
N TYR A 66 -5.48 -8.56 6.59
CA TYR A 66 -4.58 -8.74 7.73
C TYR A 66 -4.66 -10.16 8.35
N MET A 67 -5.86 -10.76 8.42
CA MET A 67 -6.07 -12.07 9.07
C MET A 67 -5.96 -13.27 8.13
N GLY A 68 -5.67 -13.06 6.83
CA GLY A 68 -5.69 -14.14 5.85
C GLY A 68 -4.72 -13.96 4.70
N ASP A 69 -4.76 -14.90 3.77
CA ASP A 69 -3.90 -14.90 2.57
C ASP A 69 -4.56 -14.22 1.37
N GLU A 70 -5.75 -13.65 1.56
CA GLU A 70 -6.47 -12.94 0.51
C GLU A 70 -5.72 -11.67 0.10
N GLU A 71 -5.35 -11.60 -1.17
CA GLU A 71 -4.72 -10.46 -1.82
C GLU A 71 -5.74 -9.77 -2.74
N TYR A 72 -5.80 -8.44 -2.66
CA TYR A 72 -6.70 -7.64 -3.46
C TYR A 72 -5.99 -7.05 -4.68
N THR A 73 -6.75 -6.88 -5.76
CA THR A 73 -6.22 -6.27 -6.98
C THR A 73 -5.97 -4.77 -6.79
N LEU A 74 -4.78 -4.33 -7.22
CA LEU A 74 -4.31 -2.95 -7.18
C LEU A 74 -4.03 -2.47 -8.61
N GLY A 75 -4.61 -1.33 -8.97
CA GLY A 75 -4.48 -0.69 -10.28
C GLY A 75 -3.75 0.65 -10.25
N LEU A 76 -3.52 1.20 -11.44
CA LEU A 76 -2.98 2.55 -11.65
C LEU A 76 -4.09 3.44 -12.22
N LEU A 77 -4.32 4.63 -11.66
CA LEU A 77 -5.42 5.51 -12.07
C LEU A 77 -5.35 5.95 -13.55
N GLU A 78 -4.14 6.10 -14.09
CA GLU A 78 -3.95 6.52 -15.50
C GLU A 78 -4.28 5.42 -16.52
N ASN A 79 -4.47 4.18 -16.08
CA ASN A 79 -4.87 3.04 -16.89
C ASN A 79 -6.27 2.54 -16.46
N ASN A 80 -7.32 3.26 -16.87
CA ASN A 80 -8.72 3.01 -16.49
C ASN A 80 -9.33 1.74 -17.13
N GLN A 81 -8.59 0.63 -17.21
CA GLN A 81 -8.98 -0.58 -17.98
C GLN A 81 -9.56 -1.72 -17.13
N ASN A 82 -9.17 -1.86 -15.85
CA ASN A 82 -9.41 -3.10 -15.10
C ASN A 82 -10.40 -2.99 -13.93
N SER A 83 -10.95 -1.81 -13.65
CA SER A 83 -11.89 -1.60 -12.53
C SER A 83 -11.38 -2.17 -11.20
N ASP A 84 -10.10 -1.97 -10.90
CA ASP A 84 -9.45 -2.54 -9.71
C ASP A 84 -10.07 -2.05 -8.40
N HIS A 85 -10.04 -2.89 -7.37
CA HIS A 85 -10.63 -2.59 -6.06
C HIS A 85 -9.98 -1.36 -5.42
N PHE A 86 -8.66 -1.26 -5.60
CA PHE A 86 -7.84 -0.15 -5.13
C PHE A 86 -7.04 0.41 -6.30
N THR A 87 -6.91 1.73 -6.38
CA THR A 87 -6.16 2.39 -7.45
C THR A 87 -5.15 3.38 -6.90
N VAL A 88 -3.90 3.30 -7.33
CA VAL A 88 -2.89 4.34 -7.09
C VAL A 88 -3.29 5.61 -7.81
N SER A 89 -3.61 6.65 -7.04
CA SER A 89 -4.02 7.96 -7.57
C SER A 89 -2.93 9.01 -7.48
N LYS A 90 -1.98 8.86 -6.55
CA LYS A 90 -0.85 9.79 -6.38
C LYS A 90 0.34 9.08 -5.75
N VAL A 91 1.55 9.49 -6.14
CA VAL A 91 2.81 9.13 -5.47
C VAL A 91 3.58 10.43 -5.23
N ASP A 92 3.96 10.68 -3.98
CA ASP A 92 4.74 11.84 -3.59
C ASP A 92 5.76 11.51 -2.50
N TYR A 93 6.79 12.35 -2.41
CA TYR A 93 7.81 12.28 -1.37
C TYR A 93 7.76 13.57 -0.57
N THR A 94 7.39 13.45 0.72
CA THR A 94 7.20 14.60 1.61
C THR A 94 7.60 14.23 3.03
N PHE A 95 8.11 15.21 3.79
CA PHE A 95 8.58 15.00 5.17
C PHE A 95 9.48 13.77 5.34
N ASN A 96 10.41 13.57 4.38
CA ASN A 96 11.32 12.43 4.31
C ASN A 96 10.61 11.07 4.31
N SER A 97 9.42 11.00 3.72
CA SER A 97 8.61 9.79 3.64
C SER A 97 8.00 9.67 2.25
N ASN A 98 7.96 8.45 1.74
CA ASN A 98 7.23 8.12 0.53
C ASN A 98 5.75 7.93 0.89
N VAL A 99 4.88 8.55 0.10
CA VAL A 99 3.44 8.51 0.29
C VAL A 99 2.79 8.04 -1.01
N ILE A 100 2.04 6.96 -0.93
CA ILE A 100 1.20 6.46 -2.01
C ILE A 100 -0.25 6.68 -1.60
N THR A 101 -0.98 7.46 -2.38
CA THR A 101 -2.42 7.64 -2.18
C THR A 101 -3.17 6.60 -2.98
N LEU A 102 -4.04 5.86 -2.29
CA LEU A 102 -4.91 4.84 -2.87
C LEU A 102 -6.38 5.26 -2.77
N SER A 103 -7.09 5.22 -3.89
CA SER A 103 -8.54 5.39 -3.92
C SER A 103 -9.24 4.03 -3.90
N VAL A 104 -10.30 3.91 -3.10
CA VAL A 104 -11.18 2.73 -3.04
C VAL A 104 -12.25 2.88 -4.13
N ARG A 105 -12.33 1.92 -5.06
CA ARG A 105 -13.24 1.99 -6.22
C ARG A 105 -14.44 1.05 -6.06
N ALA A 106 -14.29 -0.22 -6.45
CA ALA A 106 -15.36 -1.21 -6.53
C ALA A 106 -15.26 -2.29 -5.45
N PHE A 107 -14.55 -2.01 -4.36
CA PHE A 107 -14.43 -2.96 -3.26
C PHE A 107 -15.81 -3.37 -2.74
N GLN A 108 -16.07 -4.67 -2.62
CA GLN A 108 -17.28 -5.25 -2.04
C GLN A 108 -16.88 -6.17 -0.89
N GLY A 109 -17.63 -6.14 0.21
CA GLY A 109 -17.36 -6.94 1.40
C GLY A 109 -16.59 -6.21 2.48
N CYS A 110 -15.94 -6.97 3.36
CA CYS A 110 -15.34 -6.47 4.59
C CYS A 110 -13.91 -6.99 4.73
N SER A 111 -12.94 -6.11 4.98
CA SER A 111 -11.55 -6.51 5.16
C SER A 111 -10.77 -5.59 6.09
N SER A 112 -9.90 -6.18 6.88
CA SER A 112 -8.80 -5.48 7.54
C SER A 112 -7.68 -5.25 6.52
N ILE A 113 -7.51 -4.00 6.07
CA ILE A 113 -6.54 -3.63 5.03
C ILE A 113 -5.12 -3.65 5.60
N SER A 114 -4.25 -4.42 4.96
CA SER A 114 -2.80 -4.49 5.20
C SER A 114 -2.02 -4.33 3.91
N VAL A 115 -0.76 -3.91 4.02
CA VAL A 115 0.15 -3.74 2.88
C VAL A 115 1.33 -4.68 3.03
N LYS A 116 1.77 -5.27 1.91
CA LYS A 116 2.97 -6.12 1.82
C LYS A 116 3.85 -5.64 0.66
N PHE A 117 5.15 -5.55 0.91
CA PHE A 117 6.16 -5.46 -0.13
C PHE A 117 6.76 -6.86 -0.34
N LYS A 118 6.73 -7.37 -1.56
CA LYS A 118 7.10 -8.75 -1.90
C LYS A 118 8.15 -8.82 -3.00
N LYS A 119 9.07 -9.78 -2.90
CA LYS A 119 9.97 -10.20 -3.99
C LYS A 119 9.87 -11.72 -4.12
N ASP A 120 9.58 -12.22 -5.31
CA ASP A 120 9.51 -13.67 -5.59
C ASP A 120 8.62 -14.44 -4.58
N ASN A 121 7.47 -13.84 -4.20
CA ASN A 121 6.54 -14.28 -3.15
C ASN A 121 7.01 -14.19 -1.70
N GLU A 122 8.27 -13.84 -1.44
CA GLU A 122 8.76 -13.56 -0.10
C GLU A 122 8.33 -12.15 0.34
N VAL A 123 7.85 -12.02 1.58
CA VAL A 123 7.47 -10.73 2.18
C VAL A 123 8.71 -10.06 2.75
N ILE A 124 9.09 -8.90 2.20
CA ILE A 124 10.23 -8.09 2.65
C ILE A 124 9.80 -7.14 3.78
N ALA A 125 8.62 -6.56 3.64
CA ALA A 125 8.03 -5.67 4.64
C ALA A 125 6.51 -5.82 4.64
N SER A 126 5.89 -5.67 5.80
CA SER A 126 4.44 -5.71 5.90
C SER A 126 3.92 -4.85 7.05
N THR A 127 2.65 -4.48 6.97
CA THR A 127 1.92 -3.85 8.07
C THR A 127 1.07 -4.84 8.89
N CYS A 128 1.15 -6.15 8.64
CA CYS A 128 0.34 -7.16 9.33
C CYS A 128 0.86 -7.55 10.73
N TYR A 129 0.12 -8.43 11.44
CA TYR A 129 0.51 -8.96 12.76
C TYR A 129 1.91 -9.54 12.69
N LEU A 130 2.69 -9.37 13.77
CA LEU A 130 4.11 -9.78 13.88
C LEU A 130 5.11 -8.92 13.10
N SER A 131 4.66 -7.87 12.40
CA SER A 131 5.56 -6.82 11.89
C SER A 131 6.02 -5.89 13.02
N GLY A 132 7.27 -5.42 12.95
CA GLY A 132 7.76 -4.32 13.79
C GLY A 132 7.03 -2.98 13.55
N HIS A 133 6.16 -2.92 12.54
CA HIS A 133 5.38 -1.75 12.13
C HIS A 133 3.92 -2.12 11.83
N SER A 134 3.26 -2.85 12.74
CA SER A 134 1.86 -3.25 12.52
C SER A 134 0.95 -2.03 12.36
N SER A 135 0.22 -1.97 11.25
CA SER A 135 -0.68 -0.88 10.91
C SER A 135 -1.76 -1.43 9.97
N CYS A 136 -3.02 -1.30 10.36
CA CYS A 136 -4.15 -1.74 9.55
C CYS A 136 -5.38 -0.91 9.90
N PHE A 137 -6.31 -0.82 8.96
CA PHE A 137 -7.63 -0.26 9.20
C PHE A 137 -8.70 -1.17 8.61
N PHE A 138 -9.94 -1.07 9.10
CA PHE A 138 -11.04 -1.89 8.62
C PHE A 138 -11.81 -1.15 7.52
N LEU A 139 -12.02 -1.81 6.39
CA LEU A 139 -12.82 -1.34 5.26
C LEU A 139 -14.05 -2.23 5.11
N SER A 140 -15.21 -1.62 4.89
CA SER A 140 -16.47 -2.33 4.65
C SER A 140 -17.22 -1.67 3.50
N ARG A 141 -17.86 -2.48 2.68
CA ARG A 141 -18.78 -2.09 1.61
C ARG A 141 -19.91 -3.10 1.57
N ASP A 142 -21.14 -2.58 1.54
CA ASP A 142 -22.35 -3.40 1.45
C ASP A 142 -22.23 -4.39 0.28
N ILE A 143 -22.57 -5.64 0.58
CA ILE A 143 -22.77 -6.70 -0.42
C ILE A 143 -24.26 -6.62 -0.77
N SER A 144 -24.64 -5.74 -1.69
CA SER A 144 -26.01 -5.63 -2.18
C SER A 144 -26.26 -6.49 -3.40
#